data_AF-A0A7I9Y7B2-F1
#
_entry.id   AF-A0A7I9Y7B2-F1
#
_cell.length_a   1.000
_cell.length_b   1.000
_cell.length_c   1.000
_cell.angle_alpha   90.00
_cell.angle_beta   90.00
_cell.angle_gamma   90.00
#
_symmetry.space_group_name_H-M   'P 1'
#
loop_
_entity.id
_entity.type
_entity.pdbx_description
1 polymer ?
#
loop_
_entity_poly.entity_id
_entity_poly.type
_entity_poly.pdbx_seq_one_letter_code
_entity_poly.pdbx_strand_id
1 'polypeptide(L)'
;MTYNSDAAGAVRAKRSVGQLTDLGVKIPAAVQNKVDQLAKLEAAAPRQPSAHTLIDATIAQDQKAIDAAALAEVTFEARRTAHFAAISAAGRAVSDAIRAARHTIARDLTRLARQHAEAADAANQIDGTLEGLVQAGRFDDAATKAAGPSHAAAVERLQSWAVSHLGGPLDIPEPAEAGA
;
A
#
# COMPACT_ATOMS: atom_id res chain seq x y z
N MET A 1 -2.67 -22.25 -17.73
CA MET A 1 -3.71 -21.52 -16.97
C MET A 1 -3.08 -20.81 -15.78
N THR A 2 -2.59 -19.58 -15.98
CA THR A 2 -1.87 -18.75 -14.98
C THR A 2 -2.59 -17.42 -14.67
N TYR A 3 -3.77 -17.19 -15.27
CA TYR A 3 -4.48 -15.90 -15.19
C TYR A 3 -4.88 -15.50 -13.76
N ASN A 4 -5.19 -16.47 -12.88
CA ASN A 4 -5.58 -16.20 -11.48
C ASN A 4 -4.40 -15.84 -10.56
N SER A 5 -3.18 -16.33 -10.81
CA SER A 5 -2.02 -15.99 -9.97
C SER A 5 -1.55 -14.56 -10.20
N ASP A 6 -1.69 -14.07 -11.43
CA ASP A 6 -1.12 -12.82 -11.90
C ASP A 6 -2.06 -11.63 -11.64
N ALA A 7 -3.38 -11.82 -11.80
CA ALA A 7 -4.39 -10.86 -11.31
C ALA A 7 -4.30 -10.67 -9.78
N ALA A 8 -3.98 -11.75 -9.04
CA ALA A 8 -3.67 -11.66 -7.62
C ALA A 8 -2.37 -10.88 -7.32
N GLY A 9 -1.48 -10.71 -8.31
CA GLY A 9 -0.24 -9.93 -8.18
C GLY A 9 -0.50 -8.43 -8.06
N ALA A 10 -1.38 -7.86 -8.90
CA ALA A 10 -1.76 -6.45 -8.81
C ALA A 10 -2.47 -6.11 -7.49
N VAL A 11 -3.39 -6.97 -7.05
CA VAL A 11 -4.09 -6.82 -5.76
C VAL A 11 -3.10 -6.91 -4.60
N ARG A 12 -2.17 -7.88 -4.62
CA ARG A 12 -1.14 -8.02 -3.59
C ARG A 12 -0.21 -6.80 -3.55
N ALA A 13 0.25 -6.32 -4.70
CA ALA A 13 1.13 -5.16 -4.79
C ALA A 13 0.47 -3.90 -4.18
N LYS A 14 -0.79 -3.64 -4.52
CA LYS A 14 -1.58 -2.55 -3.92
C LYS A 14 -1.77 -2.73 -2.43
N ARG A 15 -2.07 -3.94 -1.96
CA ARG A 15 -2.18 -4.24 -0.53
C ARG A 15 -0.88 -3.96 0.20
N SER A 16 0.26 -4.35 -0.35
CA SER A 16 1.57 -4.08 0.24
C SER A 16 1.88 -2.58 0.31
N VAL A 17 1.56 -1.81 -0.75
CA VAL A 17 1.70 -0.35 -0.74
C VAL A 17 0.76 0.29 0.29
N GLY A 18 -0.48 -0.17 0.38
CA GLY A 18 -1.45 0.26 1.39
C GLY A 18 -0.94 0.00 2.80
N GLN A 19 -0.47 -1.22 3.09
CA GLN A 19 0.12 -1.57 4.38
C GLN A 19 1.32 -0.70 4.74
N LEU A 20 2.23 -0.44 3.80
CA LEU A 20 3.37 0.46 4.03
C LEU A 20 2.91 1.88 4.34
N THR A 21 1.89 2.37 3.63
CA THR A 21 1.31 3.70 3.86
C THR A 21 0.62 3.78 5.22
N ASP A 22 -0.13 2.76 5.61
CA ASP A 22 -0.79 2.65 6.92
C ASP A 22 0.21 2.61 8.08
N LEU A 23 1.41 2.06 7.83
CA LEU A 23 2.53 2.06 8.79
C LEU A 23 3.29 3.39 8.81
N GLY A 24 2.88 4.40 8.03
CA GLY A 24 3.54 5.71 7.96
C GLY A 24 4.82 5.73 7.13
N VAL A 25 5.11 4.67 6.36
CA VAL A 25 6.28 4.60 5.50
C VAL A 25 6.04 5.43 4.25
N LYS A 26 6.97 6.35 3.96
CA LYS A 26 6.95 7.10 2.71
C LYS A 26 7.27 6.18 1.55
N ILE A 27 6.33 6.02 0.61
CA ILE A 27 6.53 5.20 -0.57
C ILE A 27 7.61 5.82 -1.47
N PRO A 28 8.68 5.09 -1.83
CA PRO A 28 9.71 5.59 -2.73
C PRO A 28 9.12 5.97 -4.10
N ALA A 29 9.60 7.07 -4.69
CA ALA A 29 9.08 7.58 -5.96
C ALA A 29 9.09 6.53 -7.09
N ALA A 30 10.11 5.67 -7.12
CA ALA A 30 10.18 4.57 -8.09
C ALA A 30 9.01 3.57 -7.95
N VAL A 31 8.60 3.27 -6.72
CA VAL A 31 7.42 2.42 -6.45
C VAL A 31 6.14 3.17 -6.79
N GLN A 32 6.02 4.43 -6.38
CA GLN A 32 4.85 5.26 -6.67
C GLN A 32 4.60 5.40 -8.16
N ASN A 33 5.63 5.65 -8.97
CA ASN A 33 5.51 5.71 -10.42
C ASN A 33 4.93 4.43 -11.03
N LYS A 34 5.25 3.25 -10.47
CA LYS A 34 4.68 1.98 -10.92
C LYS A 34 3.23 1.80 -10.48
N VAL A 35 2.89 2.25 -9.27
CA VAL A 35 1.50 2.26 -8.78
C VAL A 35 0.63 3.17 -9.65
N ASP A 36 1.13 4.35 -10.00
CA ASP A 36 0.42 5.29 -10.87
C ASP A 36 0.25 4.74 -12.29
N GLN A 37 1.26 4.04 -12.82
CA GLN A 37 1.15 3.32 -14.10
C GLN A 37 0.07 2.24 -14.05
N LEU A 38 0.02 1.44 -12.97
CA LEU A 38 -1.02 0.44 -12.77
C LEU A 38 -2.41 1.08 -12.70
N ALA A 39 -2.58 2.15 -11.92
CA ALA A 39 -3.85 2.86 -11.80
C ALA A 39 -4.32 3.46 -13.14
N LYS A 40 -3.40 4.04 -13.93
CA LYS A 40 -3.69 4.53 -15.28
C LYS A 40 -4.14 3.41 -16.21
N LEU A 41 -3.50 2.24 -16.13
CA LEU A 41 -3.90 1.08 -16.92
C LEU A 41 -5.29 0.61 -16.53
N GLU A 42 -5.60 0.45 -15.24
CA GLU A 42 -6.93 0.05 -14.79
C GLU A 42 -8.03 1.03 -15.19
N ALA A 43 -7.76 2.34 -15.15
CA ALA A 43 -8.69 3.35 -15.63
C ALA A 43 -8.94 3.30 -17.15
N ALA A 44 -8.01 2.73 -17.92
CA ALA A 44 -8.08 2.58 -19.37
C ALA A 44 -8.77 1.28 -19.82
N ALA A 45 -9.66 0.72 -18.99
CA ALA A 45 -10.41 -0.51 -19.30
C ALA A 45 -11.15 -0.41 -20.64
N PRO A 46 -10.98 -1.39 -21.56
CA PRO A 46 -11.77 -1.46 -22.78
C PRO A 46 -13.26 -1.46 -22.45
N ARG A 47 -14.01 -0.53 -23.05
CA ARG A 47 -15.46 -0.45 -22.89
C ARG A 47 -16.13 -1.50 -23.76
N GLN A 48 -17.13 -2.18 -23.20
CA GLN A 48 -17.95 -3.10 -23.97
C GLN A 48 -18.71 -2.32 -25.06
N PRO A 49 -18.59 -2.73 -26.33
CA PRO A 49 -19.37 -2.16 -27.42
C PRO A 49 -20.87 -2.39 -27.18
N SER A 50 -21.70 -1.42 -27.57
CA SER A 50 -23.14 -1.51 -27.44
C SER A 50 -23.76 -1.94 -28.77
N ALA A 51 -24.57 -2.99 -28.73
CA ALA A 51 -25.35 -3.43 -29.90
C ALA A 51 -26.28 -2.31 -30.41
N HIS A 52 -26.78 -1.44 -29.53
CA HIS A 52 -27.60 -0.29 -29.93
C HIS A 52 -26.83 0.68 -30.82
N THR A 53 -25.54 0.90 -30.57
CA THR A 53 -24.73 1.81 -31.40
C THR A 53 -24.60 1.30 -32.84
N LEU A 54 -24.49 -0.02 -33.03
CA LEU A 54 -24.47 -0.63 -34.36
C LEU A 54 -25.86 -0.57 -35.03
N ILE A 55 -26.92 -0.83 -34.27
CA ILE A 55 -28.31 -0.74 -34.76
C ILE A 55 -28.62 0.69 -35.23
N ASP A 56 -28.32 1.70 -34.41
CA ASP A 56 -28.58 3.11 -34.73
C ASP A 56 -27.79 3.55 -35.97
N ALA A 57 -26.51 3.16 -36.07
CA ALA A 57 -25.68 3.44 -37.25
C ALA A 57 -26.24 2.76 -38.52
N THR A 58 -26.78 1.54 -38.38
CA THR A 58 -27.39 0.78 -39.48
C THR A 58 -28.69 1.43 -39.95
N ILE A 59 -29.54 1.87 -39.03
CA ILE A 59 -30.78 2.60 -39.35
C ILE A 59 -30.46 3.92 -40.04
N ALA A 60 -29.43 4.64 -39.56
CA ALA A 60 -28.98 5.90 -40.15
C ALA A 60 -28.24 5.74 -41.49
N GLN A 61 -27.94 4.50 -41.91
CA GLN A 61 -27.15 4.18 -43.11
C GLN A 61 -25.76 4.86 -43.15
N ASP A 62 -25.18 5.14 -41.98
CA ASP A 62 -23.83 5.69 -41.87
C ASP A 62 -22.81 4.55 -41.93
N GLN A 63 -22.34 4.23 -43.14
CA GLN A 63 -21.39 3.14 -43.37
C GLN A 63 -20.12 3.26 -42.52
N LYS A 64 -19.63 4.48 -42.30
CA LYS A 64 -18.41 4.70 -41.51
C LYS A 64 -18.66 4.39 -40.03
N ALA A 65 -19.82 4.76 -39.51
CA ALA A 65 -20.21 4.44 -38.14
C ALA A 65 -20.48 2.93 -37.96
N ILE A 66 -21.07 2.27 -38.95
CA ILE A 66 -21.29 0.81 -38.98
C ILE A 66 -19.94 0.08 -38.89
N ASP A 67 -18.99 0.43 -39.78
CA ASP A 67 -17.67 -0.22 -39.82
C ASP A 67 -16.91 -0.02 -38.49
N ALA A 68 -16.98 1.17 -37.91
CA ALA A 68 -16.34 1.47 -36.63
C ALA A 68 -16.96 0.68 -35.46
N ALA A 69 -18.29 0.56 -35.41
CA ALA A 69 -19.00 -0.20 -34.39
C ALA A 69 -18.71 -1.72 -34.52
N ALA A 70 -18.76 -2.26 -35.73
CA ALA A 70 -18.43 -3.66 -36.00
C ALA A 70 -16.97 -3.99 -35.64
N LEU A 71 -16.02 -3.11 -35.99
CA LEU A 71 -14.62 -3.29 -35.63
C LEU A 71 -14.42 -3.27 -34.11
N ALA A 72 -15.11 -2.38 -33.40
CA ALA A 72 -15.06 -2.33 -31.94
C ALA A 72 -15.54 -3.66 -31.31
N GLU A 73 -16.59 -4.26 -31.87
CA GLU A 73 -17.15 -5.53 -31.42
C GLU A 73 -16.22 -6.72 -31.67
N VAL A 74 -15.70 -6.84 -32.90
CA VAL A 74 -14.77 -7.92 -33.27
C VAL A 74 -13.45 -7.83 -32.50
N THR A 75 -12.98 -6.62 -32.18
CA THR A 75 -11.68 -6.42 -31.48
C THR A 75 -11.80 -6.40 -29.97
N PHE A 76 -13.02 -6.35 -29.39
CA PHE A 76 -13.21 -6.14 -27.96
C PHE A 76 -12.52 -7.20 -27.11
N GLU A 77 -12.74 -8.49 -27.40
CA GLU A 77 -12.17 -9.58 -26.58
C GLU A 77 -10.64 -9.62 -26.64
N ALA A 78 -10.05 -9.35 -27.81
CA ALA A 78 -8.61 -9.26 -27.96
C ALA A 78 -8.03 -8.09 -27.15
N ARG A 79 -8.67 -6.91 -27.21
CA ARG A 79 -8.29 -5.73 -26.42
C ARG A 79 -8.44 -5.97 -24.92
N ARG A 80 -9.54 -6.61 -24.50
CA ARG A 80 -9.81 -6.98 -23.11
C ARG A 80 -8.74 -7.91 -22.57
N THR A 81 -8.39 -8.95 -23.32
CA THR A 81 -7.34 -9.90 -22.97
C THR A 81 -5.96 -9.22 -22.88
N ALA A 82 -5.60 -8.40 -23.86
CA ALA A 82 -4.35 -7.65 -23.85
C ALA A 82 -4.27 -6.68 -22.65
N HIS A 83 -5.38 -6.03 -22.33
CA HIS A 83 -5.48 -5.14 -21.19
C HIS A 83 -5.28 -5.87 -19.85
N PHE A 84 -5.91 -7.03 -19.64
CA PHE A 84 -5.70 -7.81 -18.43
C PHE A 84 -4.25 -8.31 -18.29
N ALA A 85 -3.62 -8.70 -19.40
CA ALA A 85 -2.21 -9.05 -19.42
C ALA A 85 -1.32 -7.85 -19.05
N ALA A 86 -1.64 -6.64 -19.55
CA ALA A 86 -0.94 -5.41 -19.21
C ALA A 86 -1.07 -5.03 -17.73
N ILE A 87 -2.29 -5.13 -17.15
CA ILE A 87 -2.52 -4.92 -15.70
C ILE A 87 -1.67 -5.89 -14.87
N SER A 88 -1.66 -7.17 -15.27
CA SER A 88 -0.90 -8.22 -14.59
C SER A 88 0.61 -7.93 -14.61
N ALA A 89 1.15 -7.56 -15.77
CA ALA A 89 2.54 -7.18 -15.92
C ALA A 89 2.89 -5.92 -15.11
N ALA A 90 2.00 -4.92 -15.08
CA ALA A 90 2.17 -3.72 -14.26
C ALA A 90 2.16 -4.03 -12.75
N GLY A 91 1.29 -4.92 -12.28
CA GLY A 91 1.28 -5.40 -10.89
C GLY A 91 2.60 -6.08 -10.48
N ARG A 92 3.17 -6.88 -11.39
CA ARG A 92 4.51 -7.46 -11.19
C ARG A 92 5.59 -6.38 -11.11
N ALA A 93 5.55 -5.38 -12.00
CA ALA A 93 6.50 -4.28 -11.98
C ALA A 93 6.45 -3.46 -10.68
N VAL A 94 5.27 -3.30 -10.05
CA VAL A 94 5.16 -2.70 -8.70
C VAL A 94 5.87 -3.57 -7.67
N SER A 95 5.63 -4.88 -7.69
CA SER A 95 6.25 -5.83 -6.74
C SER A 95 7.78 -5.83 -6.88
N ASP A 96 8.30 -5.82 -8.11
CA ASP A 96 9.73 -5.74 -8.40
C ASP A 96 10.32 -4.41 -7.93
N ALA A 97 9.59 -3.30 -8.10
CA ALA A 97 10.02 -1.99 -7.59
C ALA A 97 10.08 -1.96 -6.06
N ILE A 98 9.12 -2.57 -5.36
CA ILE A 98 9.15 -2.72 -3.89
C ILE A 98 10.39 -3.52 -3.47
N ARG A 99 10.66 -4.64 -4.16
CA ARG A 99 11.83 -5.48 -3.88
C ARG A 99 13.14 -4.73 -4.10
N ALA A 100 13.25 -3.97 -5.19
CA ALA A 100 14.41 -3.13 -5.46
C ALA A 100 14.59 -2.01 -4.40
N ALA A 101 13.48 -1.49 -3.87
CA ALA A 101 13.49 -0.47 -2.83
C ALA A 101 13.57 -1.03 -1.40
N ARG A 102 13.73 -2.36 -1.21
CA ARG A 102 13.65 -3.05 0.09
C ARG A 102 14.53 -2.41 1.16
N HIS A 103 15.76 -2.02 0.83
CA HIS A 103 16.67 -1.38 1.79
C HIS A 103 16.18 0.00 2.25
N THR A 104 15.60 0.79 1.33
CA THR A 104 15.04 2.09 1.67
C THR A 104 13.81 1.94 2.57
N ILE A 105 12.93 1.00 2.22
CA ILE A 105 11.72 0.67 3.00
C ILE A 105 12.11 0.17 4.39
N ALA A 106 13.07 -0.75 4.49
CA ALA A 106 13.56 -1.28 5.77
C ALA A 106 14.15 -0.16 6.63
N ARG A 107 14.97 0.73 6.06
CA ARG A 107 15.53 1.88 6.79
C ARG A 107 14.44 2.81 7.33
N ASP A 108 13.42 3.11 6.53
CA ASP A 108 12.33 4.00 6.95
C ASP A 108 11.45 3.34 8.02
N LEU A 109 11.19 2.03 7.91
CA LEU A 109 10.53 1.24 8.97
C LEU A 109 11.34 1.24 10.26
N THR A 110 12.64 0.98 10.20
CA THR A 110 13.53 1.02 11.38
C THR A 110 13.51 2.40 12.03
N ARG A 111 13.56 3.48 11.24
CA ARG A 111 13.49 4.85 11.76
C ARG A 111 12.17 5.11 12.50
N LEU A 112 11.03 4.71 11.92
CA LEU A 112 9.72 4.87 12.55
C LEU A 112 9.61 4.04 13.82
N ALA A 113 10.08 2.80 13.78
CA ALA A 113 10.03 1.91 14.93
C ALA A 113 10.92 2.43 16.06
N ARG A 114 12.09 3.01 15.76
CA ARG A 114 12.94 3.70 16.72
C ARG A 114 12.25 4.90 17.36
N GLN A 115 11.58 5.74 16.57
CA GLN A 115 10.83 6.89 17.09
C GLN A 115 9.72 6.46 18.06
N HIS A 116 9.02 5.36 17.77
CA HIS A 116 8.02 4.82 18.67
C HIS A 116 8.63 4.17 19.92
N ALA A 117 9.75 3.46 19.78
CA ALA A 117 10.47 2.89 20.92
C ALA A 117 10.95 3.99 21.88
N GLU A 118 11.60 5.04 21.36
CA GLU A 118 12.04 6.19 22.15
C GLU A 118 10.87 6.89 22.88
N ALA A 119 9.70 7.00 22.23
CA ALA A 119 8.50 7.57 22.85
C ALA A 119 7.89 6.65 23.93
N ALA A 120 7.93 5.33 23.73
CA ALA A 120 7.49 4.36 24.73
C ALA A 120 8.44 4.35 25.95
N ASP A 121 9.74 4.44 25.72
CA ASP A 121 10.75 4.50 26.78
C ASP A 121 10.63 5.79 27.58
N ALA A 122 10.43 6.93 26.92
CA ALA A 122 10.17 8.20 27.59
C ALA A 122 8.92 8.12 28.49
N ALA A 123 7.86 7.43 28.05
CA ALA A 123 6.66 7.21 28.87
C ALA A 123 6.93 6.32 30.09
N ASN A 124 7.81 5.32 29.97
CA ASN A 124 8.19 4.42 31.05
C ASN A 124 9.08 5.09 32.11
N GLN A 125 9.87 6.09 31.73
CA GLN A 125 10.72 6.85 32.65
C GLN A 125 9.95 7.87 33.53
N ILE A 126 8.66 8.09 33.26
CA ILE A 126 7.83 9.00 34.06
C ILE A 126 7.32 8.26 35.29
N ASP A 127 7.82 8.64 36.47
CA ASP A 127 7.38 8.07 37.75
C ASP A 127 5.97 8.51 38.16
N GLY A 128 5.27 7.62 38.89
CA GLY A 128 3.94 7.88 39.45
C GLY A 128 2.77 7.37 38.60
N THR A 129 1.56 7.32 39.17
CA THR A 129 0.35 6.92 38.43
C THR A 129 -0.16 8.07 37.56
N LEU A 130 -0.91 7.77 36.49
CA LEU A 130 -1.55 8.79 35.66
C LEU A 130 -2.39 9.77 36.50
N GLU A 131 -3.16 9.25 37.45
CA GLU A 131 -3.97 10.04 38.38
C GLU A 131 -3.10 10.94 39.27
N GLY A 132 -1.98 10.44 39.78
CA GLY A 132 -1.04 11.22 40.58
C GLY A 132 -0.38 12.35 39.80
N LEU A 133 -0.05 12.12 38.52
CA LEU A 133 0.49 13.14 37.63
C LEU A 133 -0.53 14.25 37.35
N VAL A 134 -1.79 13.88 37.11
CA VAL A 134 -2.90 14.83 36.88
C VAL A 134 -3.16 15.68 38.13
N GLN A 135 -3.21 15.06 39.32
CA GLN A 135 -3.41 15.79 40.58
C GLN A 135 -2.25 16.75 40.89
N ALA A 136 -1.04 16.42 40.48
CA ALA A 136 0.14 17.28 40.60
C ALA A 136 0.23 18.38 39.51
N GLY A 137 -0.74 18.45 38.58
CA GLY A 137 -0.75 19.43 37.48
C GLY A 137 0.24 19.12 36.35
N ARG A 138 0.86 17.92 36.33
CA ARG A 138 1.82 17.48 35.31
C ARG A 138 1.10 16.85 34.12
N PHE A 139 0.27 17.63 33.43
CA PHE A 139 -0.59 17.12 32.35
C PHE A 139 0.18 16.60 31.14
N ASP A 140 1.31 17.23 30.78
CA ASP A 140 2.14 16.79 29.65
C ASP A 140 2.79 15.42 29.92
N ASP A 141 3.23 15.18 31.15
CA ASP A 141 3.77 13.89 31.58
C ASP A 141 2.67 12.82 31.64
N ALA A 142 1.48 13.18 32.11
CA ALA A 142 0.32 12.29 32.08
C ALA A 142 -0.07 11.91 30.65
N ALA A 143 -0.04 12.87 29.71
CA ALA A 143 -0.32 12.63 28.30
C ALA A 143 0.73 11.70 27.68
N THR A 144 2.02 11.97 27.92
CA THR A 144 3.13 11.12 27.45
C THR A 144 3.00 9.69 28.03
N LYS A 145 2.75 9.56 29.33
CA LYS A 145 2.56 8.27 29.99
C LYS A 145 1.35 7.50 29.46
N ALA A 146 0.25 8.19 29.15
CA ALA A 146 -0.94 7.58 28.57
C ALA A 146 -0.73 7.11 27.12
N ALA A 147 0.15 7.78 26.36
CA ALA A 147 0.46 7.42 24.98
C ALA A 147 1.43 6.23 24.85
N GLY A 148 2.24 5.95 25.89
CA GLY A 148 3.24 4.87 25.91
C GLY A 148 2.75 3.52 25.37
N PRO A 149 1.62 2.96 25.83
CA PRO A 149 1.09 1.69 25.31
C PRO A 149 0.79 1.70 23.81
N SER A 150 0.32 2.83 23.27
CA SER A 150 0.08 2.97 21.83
C SER A 150 1.38 2.95 21.03
N HIS A 151 2.46 3.53 21.56
CA HIS A 151 3.77 3.51 20.93
C HIS A 151 4.39 2.11 20.96
N ALA A 152 4.29 1.39 22.09
CA ALA A 152 4.73 -0.01 22.19
C ALA A 152 3.99 -0.92 21.18
N ALA A 153 2.67 -0.78 21.07
CA ALA A 153 1.88 -1.52 20.07
C ALA A 153 2.27 -1.19 18.62
N ALA A 154 2.65 0.06 18.35
CA ALA A 154 3.15 0.46 17.03
C ALA A 154 4.50 -0.20 16.70
N VAL A 155 5.42 -0.30 17.67
CA VAL A 155 6.70 -1.02 17.52
C VAL A 155 6.44 -2.49 17.21
N GLU A 156 5.57 -3.15 17.97
CA GLU A 156 5.23 -4.56 17.75
C GLU A 156 4.65 -4.80 16.35
N ARG A 157 3.74 -3.92 15.90
CA ARG A 157 3.16 -4.00 14.55
C ARG A 157 4.23 -3.84 13.46
N LEU A 158 5.17 -2.91 13.62
CA LEU A 158 6.27 -2.70 12.68
C LEU A 158 7.23 -3.91 12.65
N GLN A 159 7.55 -4.47 13.81
CA GLN A 159 8.37 -5.68 13.95
C GLN A 159 7.72 -6.90 13.30
N SER A 160 6.43 -7.16 13.61
CA SER A 160 5.67 -8.27 13.04
C SER A 160 5.58 -8.18 11.50
N TRP A 161 5.38 -6.96 10.99
CA TRP A 161 5.39 -6.72 9.55
C TRP A 161 6.76 -7.02 8.94
N ALA A 162 7.84 -6.56 9.57
CA ALA A 162 9.21 -6.79 9.10
C ALA A 162 9.59 -8.28 9.10
N VAL A 163 9.25 -9.03 10.15
CA VAL A 163 9.46 -10.48 10.18
C VAL A 163 8.76 -11.16 9.00
N SER A 164 7.50 -10.80 8.75
CA SER A 164 6.67 -11.40 7.71
C SER A 164 7.11 -11.05 6.27
N HIS A 165 7.71 -9.88 6.05
CA HIS A 165 7.97 -9.36 4.70
C HIS A 165 9.45 -9.10 4.37
N LEU A 166 10.27 -8.88 5.40
CA LEU A 166 11.72 -8.69 5.31
C LEU A 166 12.50 -9.91 5.82
N GLY A 167 11.83 -10.94 6.34
CA GLY A 167 12.48 -12.19 6.77
C GLY A 167 13.33 -12.05 8.03
N GLY A 168 13.11 -11.00 8.82
CA GLY A 168 13.80 -10.76 10.09
C GLY A 168 13.26 -9.52 10.81
N PRO A 169 13.54 -9.39 12.11
CA PRO A 169 13.15 -8.21 12.89
C PRO A 169 13.89 -6.96 12.42
N LEU A 170 13.32 -5.80 12.69
CA LEU A 170 14.00 -4.51 12.55
C LEU A 170 15.07 -4.39 13.64
N ASP A 171 16.23 -3.86 13.25
CA ASP A 171 17.31 -3.51 14.17
C ASP A 171 16.95 -2.23 14.94
N ILE A 172 16.27 -2.41 16.07
CA ILE A 172 15.89 -1.34 17.00
C ILE A 172 16.73 -1.56 18.27
N PRO A 173 17.42 -0.54 18.80
CA PRO A 173 18.10 -0.66 20.08
C PRO A 173 17.12 -1.13 21.15
N GLU A 174 17.49 -2.12 21.95
CA GLU A 174 16.69 -2.49 23.12
C GLU A 174 16.58 -1.28 24.06
N PRO A 175 15.42 -1.08 24.71
CA PRO A 175 15.31 -0.12 25.79
C PRO A 175 16.44 -0.35 26.77
N ALA A 176 17.14 0.72 27.17
CA ALA A 176 18.06 0.60 28.29
C ALA A 176 17.23 0.12 29.48
N GLU A 177 17.44 -1.13 29.93
CA GLU A 177 16.78 -1.65 31.12
C GLU A 177 17.00 -0.63 32.24
N ALA A 178 15.91 -0.04 32.73
CA ALA A 178 15.97 0.79 33.91
C ALA A 178 16.49 -0.11 35.03
N GLY A 179 17.74 0.15 35.45
CA GLY A 179 18.47 -0.70 36.38
C GLY A 179 17.61 -1.10 37.57
N ALA A 180 17.41 -2.41 37.72
CA ALA A 180 16.88 -3.03 38.93
C ALA A 180 17.88 -2.95 40.08
#